data_AF-A0A5M8RY77-F1
#
_entry.id   AF-A0A5M8RY77-F1
#
_cell.length_a   1.000
_cell.length_b   1.000
_cell.length_c   1.000
_cell.angle_alpha   90.00
_cell.angle_beta   90.00
_cell.angle_gamma   90.00
#
_symmetry.space_group_name_H-M   'P 1'
#
loop_
_entity.id
_entity.type
_entity.pdbx_description
1 polymer ?
#
loop_
_entity_poly.entity_id
_entity_poly.type
_entity_poly.pdbx_seq_one_letter_code
_entity_poly.pdbx_strand_id
1 'polypeptide(L)'
;MKGIYQIKNKLNGKKYIGSSSNVFKRWEQHVTDLHYGLHHSHLLQKDWKKYSLNDFTFEVLEYVEDKKDLLKIEQMWIDGEEMSNLYNVLTSTTIHSISAPSNFMEDVFYCNNIPNEAKQFLRNNLKIHEKKGKLLQSGNSKYDYSKTWFTKNANDVRQLKWNMNNYFYHQTNSKSKERCWTTFTQFARQLEFKGNKKRFVPLNGQLSEKDKKTHLCFAANCFPNSFLTRKYKELSNLDEDTYALSLMLKWIVNCGDIKNPITIFVPSLRMEKLLSKWLKNNN
;
A
#
# COMPACT_ATOMS: atom_id res chain seq x y z
N MET A 1 -10.18 -20.48 7.33
CA MET A 1 -9.42 -21.33 8.27
C MET A 1 -9.37 -20.65 9.61
N LYS A 2 -9.83 -21.33 10.66
CA LYS A 2 -9.92 -20.82 12.04
C LYS A 2 -8.77 -21.41 12.86
N GLY A 3 -8.10 -20.59 13.66
CA GLY A 3 -6.96 -21.07 14.44
C GLY A 3 -6.13 -19.97 15.09
N ILE A 4 -5.10 -20.42 15.80
CA ILE A 4 -4.03 -19.62 16.38
C ILE A 4 -2.89 -19.55 15.37
N TYR A 5 -2.27 -18.39 15.26
CA TYR A 5 -1.17 -18.15 14.35
C TYR A 5 -0.07 -17.34 15.01
N GLN A 6 1.10 -17.35 14.39
CA GLN A 6 2.19 -16.45 14.69
C GLN A 6 2.66 -15.64 13.50
N ILE A 7 3.22 -14.47 13.78
CA ILE A 7 4.06 -13.68 12.88
C ILE A 7 5.44 -13.60 13.54
N LYS A 8 6.43 -14.29 12.99
CA LYS A 8 7.76 -14.43 13.61
C LYS A 8 8.80 -13.69 12.80
N ASN A 9 9.64 -12.89 13.46
CA ASN A 9 10.84 -12.32 12.86
C ASN A 9 11.98 -13.34 12.94
N LYS A 10 12.50 -13.75 11.78
CA LYS A 10 13.57 -14.76 11.67
C LYS A 10 14.91 -14.29 12.22
N LEU A 11 15.15 -12.98 12.27
CA LEU A 11 16.45 -12.43 12.63
C LEU A 11 16.65 -12.31 14.13
N ASN A 12 15.60 -11.98 14.88
CA ASN A 12 15.66 -11.82 16.33
C ASN A 12 14.80 -12.82 17.11
N GLY A 13 14.10 -13.72 16.41
CA GLY A 13 13.29 -14.78 17.01
C GLY A 13 11.96 -14.32 17.63
N LYS A 14 11.71 -13.01 17.71
CA LYS A 14 10.49 -12.47 18.32
C LYS A 14 9.26 -12.82 17.51
N LYS A 15 8.14 -13.03 18.18
CA LYS A 15 6.88 -13.46 17.56
C LYS A 15 5.66 -12.73 18.10
N TYR A 16 4.70 -12.51 17.22
CA TYR A 16 3.36 -12.03 17.55
C TYR A 16 2.42 -13.23 17.46
N ILE A 17 1.67 -13.52 18.51
CA ILE A 17 0.67 -14.58 18.55
C ILE A 17 -0.71 -13.94 18.45
N GLY A 18 -1.61 -14.54 17.67
CA GLY A 18 -2.98 -14.08 17.58
C GLY A 18 -3.94 -15.20 17.19
N SER A 19 -5.22 -14.99 17.42
CA SER A 19 -6.28 -15.90 16.96
C SER A 19 -7.16 -15.27 15.88
N SER A 20 -7.78 -16.12 15.05
CA SER A 20 -8.83 -15.68 14.14
C SER A 20 -9.76 -16.78 13.68
N SER A 21 -11.00 -16.42 13.36
CA SER A 21 -11.91 -17.25 12.58
C SER A 21 -11.51 -17.37 11.10
N ASN A 22 -10.69 -16.45 10.61
CA ASN A 22 -10.09 -16.50 9.28
C ASN A 22 -8.64 -15.98 9.31
N VAL A 23 -7.70 -16.89 9.56
CA VAL A 23 -6.27 -16.58 9.72
C VAL A 23 -5.69 -15.86 8.50
N PHE A 24 -5.97 -16.33 7.28
CA PHE A 24 -5.44 -15.69 6.06
C PHE A 24 -5.90 -14.23 5.91
N LYS A 25 -7.20 -13.97 6.12
CA LYS A 25 -7.73 -12.60 6.10
C LYS A 25 -7.10 -11.74 7.20
N ARG A 26 -6.85 -12.33 8.38
CA ARG A 26 -6.23 -11.64 9.51
C ARG A 26 -4.77 -11.28 9.23
N TRP A 27 -4.00 -12.16 8.58
CA TRP A 27 -2.64 -11.86 8.12
C TRP A 27 -2.59 -10.75 7.10
N GLU A 28 -3.49 -10.74 6.11
CA GLU A 28 -3.58 -9.63 5.16
C GLU A 28 -3.83 -8.29 5.88
N GLN A 29 -4.66 -8.30 6.92
CA GLN A 29 -4.91 -7.12 7.74
C GLN A 29 -3.65 -6.70 8.50
N HIS A 30 -2.95 -7.63 9.15
CA HIS A 30 -1.68 -7.35 9.83
C HIS A 30 -0.66 -6.71 8.89
N VAL A 31 -0.43 -7.31 7.73
CA VAL A 31 0.51 -6.78 6.73
C VAL A 31 0.09 -5.38 6.27
N THR A 32 -1.22 -5.15 6.09
CA THR A 32 -1.76 -3.84 5.70
C THR A 32 -1.53 -2.81 6.81
N ASP A 33 -1.88 -3.14 8.06
CA ASP A 33 -1.69 -2.25 9.20
C ASP A 33 -0.20 -1.94 9.42
N LEU A 34 0.66 -2.95 9.34
CA LEU A 34 2.11 -2.80 9.45
C LEU A 34 2.69 -1.95 8.33
N HIS A 35 2.18 -2.12 7.11
CA HIS A 35 2.57 -1.30 5.97
C HIS A 35 2.25 0.18 6.22
N TYR A 36 1.05 0.49 6.73
CA TYR A 36 0.60 1.86 6.97
C TYR A 36 1.03 2.46 8.32
N GLY A 37 1.72 1.72 9.19
CA GLY A 37 2.11 2.24 10.50
C GLY A 37 0.99 2.23 11.55
N LEU A 38 -0.06 1.45 11.32
CA LEU A 38 -1.31 1.41 12.10
C LEU A 38 -1.45 0.18 12.99
N HIS A 39 -0.42 -0.66 13.03
CA HIS A 39 -0.48 -1.92 13.74
C HIS A 39 -0.52 -1.69 15.26
N HIS A 40 -1.42 -2.40 15.95
CA HIS A 40 -1.65 -2.24 17.39
C HIS A 40 -0.45 -2.65 18.25
N SER A 41 0.35 -3.63 17.80
CA SER A 41 1.66 -3.90 18.40
C SER A 41 2.70 -2.92 17.85
N HIS A 42 3.06 -1.93 18.66
CA HIS A 42 4.12 -0.96 18.36
C HIS A 42 5.50 -1.64 18.25
N LEU A 43 5.72 -2.74 18.98
CA LEU A 43 6.97 -3.52 18.92
C LEU A 43 7.12 -4.21 17.55
N LEU A 44 6.07 -4.90 17.08
CA LEU A 44 6.07 -5.49 15.75
C LEU A 44 6.16 -4.41 14.67
N GLN A 45 5.46 -3.29 14.84
CA GLN A 45 5.50 -2.16 13.91
C GLN A 45 6.92 -1.56 13.76
N LYS A 46 7.65 -1.44 14.87
CA LYS A 46 9.03 -0.94 14.89
C LYS A 46 9.97 -1.88 14.14
N ASP A 47 9.88 -3.18 14.42
CA ASP A 47 10.70 -4.17 13.73
C ASP A 47 10.32 -4.29 12.25
N TRP A 48 9.03 -4.18 11.90
CA TRP A 48 8.59 -4.17 10.51
C TRP A 48 9.12 -2.99 9.69
N LYS A 49 9.32 -1.83 10.32
CA LYS A 49 9.98 -0.69 9.66
C LYS A 49 11.48 -0.91 9.48
N LYS A 50 12.09 -1.70 10.35
CA LYS A 50 13.54 -1.96 10.38
C LYS A 50 13.96 -3.09 9.43
N TYR A 51 13.14 -4.13 9.32
CA TYR A 51 13.43 -5.36 8.59
C TYR A 51 12.52 -5.50 7.35
N SER A 52 12.90 -6.38 6.42
CA SER A 52 12.11 -6.61 5.20
C SER A 52 10.99 -7.62 5.43
N LEU A 53 9.96 -7.61 4.59
CA LEU A 53 8.87 -8.61 4.63
C LEU A 53 9.39 -10.05 4.61
N ASN A 54 10.48 -10.31 3.87
CA ASN A 54 11.07 -11.64 3.76
C ASN A 54 11.76 -12.09 5.06
N ASP A 55 11.96 -11.20 6.03
CA ASP A 55 12.52 -11.52 7.34
C ASP A 55 11.45 -12.02 8.31
N PHE A 56 10.17 -11.97 7.93
CA PHE A 56 9.05 -12.46 8.73
C PHE A 56 8.46 -13.75 8.16
N THR A 57 8.03 -14.66 9.04
CA THR A 57 7.21 -15.83 8.68
C THR A 57 5.81 -15.72 9.27
N PHE A 58 4.84 -16.29 8.57
CA PHE A 58 3.43 -16.34 8.93
C PHE A 58 3.03 -17.81 9.00
N GLU A 59 2.73 -18.29 10.19
CA GLU A 59 2.56 -19.71 10.47
C GLU A 59 1.32 -19.94 11.34
N VAL A 60 0.59 -21.02 11.05
CA VAL A 60 -0.53 -21.45 11.89
C VAL A 60 0.04 -22.37 12.94
N LEU A 61 -0.20 -22.04 14.21
CA LEU A 61 0.26 -22.82 15.35
C LEU A 61 -0.74 -23.93 15.67
N GLU A 62 -2.02 -23.60 15.64
CA GLU A 62 -3.08 -24.52 16.06
C GLU A 62 -4.38 -24.26 15.29
N TYR A 63 -5.02 -25.33 14.83
CA TYR A 63 -6.35 -25.27 14.26
C TYR A 63 -7.39 -25.35 15.37
N VAL A 64 -8.40 -24.48 15.31
CA VAL A 64 -9.45 -24.43 16.33
C VAL A 64 -10.80 -24.64 15.66
N GLU A 65 -11.61 -25.54 16.21
CA GLU A 65 -12.94 -25.87 15.69
C GLU A 65 -13.99 -24.87 16.16
N ASP A 66 -14.14 -24.67 17.48
CA ASP A 66 -15.09 -23.70 18.03
C ASP A 66 -14.47 -22.29 18.10
N LYS A 67 -15.23 -21.28 17.66
CA LYS A 67 -14.81 -19.88 17.76
C LYS A 67 -14.66 -19.43 19.22
N LYS A 68 -15.42 -20.02 20.14
CA LYS A 68 -15.40 -19.66 21.57
C LYS A 68 -14.04 -19.92 22.23
N ASP A 69 -13.32 -20.92 21.77
CA ASP A 69 -12.05 -21.32 22.36
C ASP A 69 -10.85 -20.49 21.89
N LEU A 70 -11.00 -19.74 20.79
CA LEU A 70 -9.90 -18.99 20.17
C LEU A 70 -9.16 -18.09 21.15
N LEU A 71 -9.88 -17.33 21.99
CA LEU A 71 -9.26 -16.41 22.95
C LEU A 71 -8.54 -17.15 24.07
N LYS A 72 -9.13 -18.25 24.56
CA LYS A 72 -8.54 -19.09 25.61
C LYS A 72 -7.24 -19.73 25.12
N ILE A 73 -7.28 -20.32 23.93
CA ILE A 73 -6.12 -21.01 23.34
C ILE A 73 -5.04 -19.99 22.94
N GLU A 74 -5.40 -18.80 22.42
CA GLU A 74 -4.46 -17.71 22.18
C GLU A 74 -3.69 -17.34 23.45
N GLN A 75 -4.40 -17.18 24.57
CA GLN A 75 -3.78 -16.83 25.85
C GLN A 75 -2.83 -17.94 26.33
N MET A 76 -3.21 -19.22 26.18
CA MET A 76 -2.32 -20.34 26.51
C MET A 76 -1.01 -20.33 25.71
N TRP A 77 -1.08 -20.00 24.42
CA TRP A 77 0.11 -19.87 23.58
C TRP A 77 0.97 -18.65 23.96
N ILE A 78 0.36 -17.55 24.37
CA ILE A 78 1.07 -16.36 24.86
C ILE A 78 1.77 -16.66 26.19
N ASP A 79 1.08 -17.31 27.13
CA ASP A 79 1.59 -17.61 28.46
C ASP A 79 2.72 -18.66 28.45
N GLY A 80 2.76 -19.51 27.42
CA GLY A 80 3.82 -20.48 27.19
C GLY A 80 5.14 -19.88 26.66
N GLU A 81 5.19 -18.58 26.40
CA GLU A 81 6.35 -17.90 25.80
C GLU A 81 7.00 -16.90 26.77
N GLU A 82 8.30 -16.69 26.62
CA GLU A 82 8.97 -15.60 27.35
C GLU A 82 8.52 -14.23 26.84
N MET A 83 8.15 -13.34 27.77
CA MET A 83 7.68 -11.97 27.46
C MET A 83 8.66 -11.18 26.58
N SER A 84 9.97 -11.36 26.78
CA SER A 84 11.04 -10.73 25.98
C SER A 84 10.99 -11.09 24.49
N ASN A 85 10.41 -12.24 24.17
CA ASN A 85 10.30 -12.82 22.84
C ASN A 85 8.95 -12.50 22.17
N LEU A 86 8.04 -11.80 22.85
CA LEU A 86 6.71 -11.49 22.33
C LEU A 86 6.62 -10.06 21.81
N TYR A 87 5.91 -9.93 20.69
CA TYR A 87 5.39 -8.67 20.19
C TYR A 87 4.01 -8.33 20.77
N ASN A 88 3.34 -9.28 21.41
CA ASN A 88 2.08 -9.07 22.09
C ASN A 88 2.28 -8.05 23.21
N VAL A 89 1.64 -6.89 23.08
CA VAL A 89 1.57 -5.90 24.15
C VAL A 89 0.26 -6.15 24.88
N LEU A 90 0.31 -6.33 26.20
CA LEU A 90 -0.88 -6.39 27.05
C LEU A 90 -1.69 -5.11 26.84
N THR A 91 -2.74 -5.19 26.04
CA THR A 91 -3.73 -4.11 25.94
C THR A 91 -4.85 -4.49 26.89
N SER A 92 -4.64 -4.18 28.17
CA SER A 92 -5.69 -4.16 29.17
C SER A 92 -6.65 -3.01 28.89
N THR A 93 -7.41 -3.06 27.80
CA THR A 93 -8.64 -2.26 27.67
C THR A 93 -9.42 -2.67 26.44
N THR A 94 -10.69 -3.01 26.67
CA THR A 94 -11.78 -2.95 25.70
C THR A 94 -11.56 -1.81 24.71
N ILE A 95 -11.61 -2.14 23.41
CA ILE A 95 -11.49 -1.19 22.29
C ILE A 95 -12.68 -0.22 22.37
N HIS A 96 -12.54 0.82 23.18
CA HIS A 96 -13.27 2.06 23.00
C HIS A 96 -12.69 2.72 21.75
N SER A 97 -13.57 3.27 20.90
CA SER A 97 -13.27 3.90 19.62
C SER A 97 -11.92 4.61 19.61
N ILE A 98 -10.91 3.98 19.01
CA ILE A 98 -9.60 4.58 18.81
C ILE A 98 -9.80 5.59 17.68
N SER A 99 -9.64 6.88 17.96
CA SER A 99 -9.59 7.89 16.91
C SER A 99 -8.45 7.59 15.94
N ALA A 100 -8.68 7.86 14.66
CA ALA A 100 -7.64 7.68 13.65
C ALA A 100 -6.43 8.57 14.00
N PRO A 101 -5.19 8.04 13.96
CA PRO A 101 -4.00 8.86 14.15
C PRO A 101 -4.00 10.05 13.18
N SER A 102 -3.68 11.26 13.66
CA SER A 102 -3.81 12.49 12.86
C SER A 102 -3.01 12.43 11.56
N ASN A 103 -1.80 11.88 11.59
CA ASN A 103 -0.96 11.66 10.42
C ASN A 103 -1.61 10.73 9.38
N PHE A 104 -2.37 9.72 9.81
CA PHE A 104 -3.09 8.84 8.90
C PHE A 104 -4.30 9.54 8.29
N MET A 105 -5.00 10.38 9.06
CA MET A 105 -6.10 11.20 8.53
C MET A 105 -5.60 12.21 7.48
N GLU A 106 -4.45 12.85 7.73
CA GLU A 106 -3.78 13.72 6.76
C GLU A 106 -3.47 12.98 5.45
N ASP A 107 -3.03 11.72 5.53
CA ASP A 107 -2.71 10.90 4.37
C ASP A 107 -3.94 10.49 3.57
N VAL A 108 -5.02 10.14 4.26
CA VAL A 108 -6.28 9.71 3.66
C VAL A 108 -6.99 10.86 2.94
N PHE A 109 -6.91 12.08 3.50
CA PHE A 109 -7.50 13.29 2.94
C PHE A 109 -6.46 14.20 2.26
N TYR A 110 -5.29 13.67 1.90
CA TYR A 110 -4.18 14.44 1.34
C TYR A 110 -4.57 15.26 0.11
N CYS A 111 -5.48 14.78 -0.74
CA CYS A 111 -5.93 15.54 -1.92
C CYS A 111 -6.63 16.86 -1.56
N ASN A 112 -7.21 16.94 -0.36
CA ASN A 112 -7.89 18.13 0.16
C ASN A 112 -6.91 19.06 0.90
N ASN A 113 -5.84 18.49 1.46
CA ASN A 113 -4.89 19.18 2.35
C ASN A 113 -3.49 19.35 1.73
N ILE A 114 -3.37 19.19 0.41
CA ILE A 114 -2.09 19.32 -0.27
C ILE A 114 -1.55 20.76 -0.13
N PRO A 115 -0.27 20.96 0.23
CA PRO A 115 0.32 22.30 0.32
C PRO A 115 0.16 23.08 -0.98
N ASN A 116 -0.20 24.36 -0.89
CA ASN A 116 -0.48 25.22 -2.05
C ASN A 116 0.69 25.26 -3.05
N GLU A 117 1.93 25.32 -2.56
CA GLU A 117 3.13 25.30 -3.40
C GLU A 117 3.24 23.98 -4.19
N ALA A 118 3.07 22.83 -3.52
CA ALA A 118 3.07 21.53 -4.16
C ALA A 118 1.93 21.39 -5.18
N LYS A 119 0.73 21.89 -4.84
CA LYS A 119 -0.43 21.95 -5.74
C LYS A 119 -0.11 22.73 -7.02
N GLN A 120 0.52 23.89 -6.89
CA GLN A 120 0.93 24.72 -8.02
C GLN A 120 2.00 24.04 -8.89
N PHE A 121 3.03 23.46 -8.27
CA PHE A 121 4.05 22.69 -8.98
C PHE A 121 3.45 21.53 -9.76
N LEU A 122 2.56 20.74 -9.16
CA LEU A 122 1.88 19.65 -9.86
C LEU A 122 1.08 20.15 -11.05
N ARG A 123 0.26 21.20 -10.89
CA ARG A 123 -0.54 21.74 -11.99
C ARG A 123 0.31 22.26 -13.16
N ASN A 124 1.47 22.85 -12.87
CA ASN A 124 2.35 23.41 -13.88
C ASN A 124 3.23 22.35 -14.56
N ASN A 125 3.71 21.38 -13.80
CA ASN A 125 4.81 20.52 -14.23
C ASN A 125 4.42 19.04 -14.43
N LEU A 126 3.31 18.57 -13.85
CA LEU A 126 2.89 17.17 -13.99
C LEU A 126 2.09 16.95 -15.28
N LYS A 127 2.65 16.13 -16.18
CA LYS A 127 1.96 15.65 -17.36
C LYS A 127 1.52 14.19 -17.17
N ILE A 128 0.23 13.92 -17.35
CA ILE A 128 -0.24 12.54 -17.50
C ILE A 128 0.16 12.06 -18.89
N HIS A 129 0.82 10.91 -18.97
CA HIS A 129 1.23 10.29 -20.22
C HIS A 129 0.02 9.80 -21.00
N GLU A 130 -0.15 10.31 -22.23
CA GLU A 130 -1.21 9.89 -23.15
C GLU A 130 -0.96 8.46 -23.64
N LYS A 131 -1.88 7.54 -23.31
CA LYS A 131 -1.79 6.13 -23.72
C LYS A 131 -1.94 6.00 -25.24
N LYS A 132 -0.97 5.33 -25.88
CA LYS A 132 -0.98 5.04 -27.33
C LYS A 132 -0.76 3.55 -27.61
N GLY A 133 -1.33 3.08 -28.72
CA GLY A 133 -1.19 1.71 -29.21
C GLY A 133 -1.63 0.68 -28.16
N LYS A 134 -0.77 -0.30 -27.87
CA LYS A 134 -1.05 -1.37 -26.91
C LYS A 134 -1.35 -0.89 -25.48
N LEU A 135 -0.95 0.33 -25.10
CA LEU A 135 -1.26 0.88 -23.77
C LEU A 135 -2.76 1.17 -23.57
N LEU A 136 -3.55 1.30 -24.65
CA LEU A 136 -5.00 1.54 -24.59
C LEU A 136 -5.82 0.27 -24.34
N GLN A 137 -5.20 -0.90 -24.52
CA GLN A 137 -5.91 -2.19 -24.57
C GLN A 137 -6.21 -2.79 -23.19
N SER A 138 -5.73 -2.19 -22.09
CA SER A 138 -5.92 -2.76 -20.74
C SER A 138 -6.08 -1.68 -19.67
N GLY A 139 -6.79 -2.00 -18.58
CA GLY A 139 -7.00 -1.06 -17.47
C GLY A 139 -8.27 -0.23 -17.54
N ASN A 140 -9.22 -0.62 -18.39
CA ASN A 140 -10.40 0.17 -18.73
C ASN A 140 -11.57 -0.07 -17.77
N SER A 141 -11.59 -1.20 -17.05
CA SER A 141 -12.67 -1.54 -16.11
C SER A 141 -12.46 -0.86 -14.75
N LYS A 142 -13.56 -0.62 -14.01
CA LYS A 142 -13.55 0.03 -12.69
C LYS A 142 -12.53 -0.57 -11.72
N TYR A 143 -12.38 -1.89 -11.72
CA TYR A 143 -11.56 -2.63 -10.75
C TYR A 143 -10.22 -3.14 -11.32
N ASP A 144 -9.87 -2.80 -12.56
CA ASP A 144 -8.59 -3.21 -13.14
C ASP A 144 -7.43 -2.67 -12.30
N TYR A 145 -6.43 -3.52 -12.06
CA TYR A 145 -5.25 -3.22 -11.23
C TYR A 145 -5.55 -2.93 -9.75
N SER A 146 -6.73 -3.33 -9.26
CA SER A 146 -7.04 -3.37 -7.82
C SER A 146 -6.37 -4.56 -7.12
N LYS A 147 -6.32 -4.55 -5.78
CA LYS A 147 -5.68 -5.62 -5.00
C LYS A 147 -6.28 -7.00 -5.31
N THR A 148 -7.60 -7.09 -5.44
CA THR A 148 -8.30 -8.34 -5.80
C THR A 148 -8.10 -8.74 -7.26
N TRP A 149 -7.97 -7.76 -8.16
CA TRP A 149 -7.68 -8.00 -9.57
C TRP A 149 -6.30 -8.64 -9.76
N PHE A 150 -5.28 -8.18 -9.04
CA PHE A 150 -3.93 -8.76 -9.11
C PHE A 150 -3.91 -10.24 -8.72
N THR A 151 -4.73 -10.64 -7.73
CA THR A 151 -4.84 -12.03 -7.31
C THR A 151 -5.50 -12.93 -8.36
N LYS A 152 -6.44 -12.39 -9.16
CA LYS A 152 -7.29 -13.17 -10.07
C LYS A 152 -6.77 -13.24 -11.51
N ASN A 153 -5.94 -12.28 -11.94
CA ASN A 153 -5.67 -12.06 -13.37
C ASN A 153 -4.17 -12.16 -13.73
N ALA A 154 -3.53 -13.31 -13.47
CA ALA A 154 -2.08 -13.48 -13.65
C ALA A 154 -1.57 -13.15 -15.07
N ASN A 155 -2.34 -13.48 -16.12
CA ASN A 155 -1.99 -13.15 -17.51
C ASN A 155 -2.02 -11.63 -17.76
N ASP A 156 -3.03 -10.94 -17.24
CA ASP A 156 -3.15 -9.49 -17.41
C ASP A 156 -2.11 -8.73 -16.58
N VAL A 157 -1.65 -9.28 -15.46
CA VAL A 157 -0.50 -8.74 -14.71
C VAL A 157 0.77 -8.73 -15.58
N ARG A 158 0.97 -9.76 -16.39
CA ARG A 158 2.08 -9.80 -17.37
C ARG A 158 1.91 -8.71 -18.42
N GLN A 159 0.69 -8.48 -18.90
CA GLN A 159 0.41 -7.39 -19.84
C GLN A 159 0.68 -6.01 -19.21
N LEU A 160 0.29 -5.79 -17.95
CA LEU A 160 0.62 -4.57 -17.21
C LEU A 160 2.12 -4.35 -17.12
N LYS A 161 2.90 -5.39 -16.79
CA LYS A 161 4.36 -5.33 -16.76
C LYS A 161 4.95 -4.91 -18.12
N TRP A 162 4.45 -5.47 -19.22
CA TRP A 162 4.90 -5.09 -20.57
C TRP A 162 4.49 -3.66 -20.93
N ASN A 163 3.32 -3.21 -20.50
CA ASN A 163 2.88 -1.83 -20.68
C ASN A 163 3.78 -0.84 -19.93
N MET A 164 4.16 -1.16 -18.70
CA MET A 164 5.15 -0.36 -17.95
C MET A 164 6.51 -0.32 -18.65
N ASN A 165 6.97 -1.45 -19.18
CA ASN A 165 8.22 -1.52 -19.95
C ASN A 165 8.14 -0.67 -21.23
N ASN A 166 7.03 -0.77 -21.97
CA ASN A 166 6.77 0.00 -23.18
C ASN A 166 6.77 1.51 -22.90
N TYR A 167 6.06 1.94 -21.85
CA TYR A 167 6.06 3.33 -21.41
C TYR A 167 7.49 3.86 -21.17
N PHE A 168 8.25 3.21 -20.29
CA PHE A 168 9.56 3.70 -19.89
C PHE A 168 10.62 3.66 -21.00
N TYR A 169 10.61 2.62 -21.85
CA TYR A 169 11.65 2.42 -22.87
C TYR A 169 11.29 3.00 -24.23
N HIS A 170 10.06 2.79 -24.70
CA HIS A 170 9.70 3.13 -26.08
C HIS A 170 8.93 4.44 -26.19
N GLN A 171 8.07 4.77 -25.21
CA GLN A 171 7.25 5.98 -25.30
C GLN A 171 7.91 7.22 -24.69
N THR A 172 8.80 7.05 -23.70
CA THR A 172 9.53 8.18 -23.10
C THR A 172 11.04 8.09 -23.23
N ASN A 173 11.59 6.94 -23.61
CA ASN A 173 13.04 6.69 -23.66
C ASN A 173 13.80 7.11 -22.38
N SER A 174 13.13 7.02 -21.23
CA SER A 174 13.69 7.44 -19.94
C SER A 174 14.91 6.61 -19.53
N LYS A 175 15.84 7.15 -18.75
CA LYS A 175 16.95 6.35 -18.19
C LYS A 175 16.57 5.73 -16.86
N SER A 176 17.13 4.57 -16.50
CA SER A 176 16.78 3.88 -15.24
C SER A 176 16.84 4.77 -14.00
N LYS A 177 17.81 5.70 -13.91
CA LYS A 177 17.98 6.61 -12.76
C LYS A 177 16.91 7.70 -12.63
N GLU A 178 16.15 7.95 -13.69
CA GLU A 178 15.09 8.97 -13.79
C GLU A 178 13.70 8.40 -13.47
N ARG A 179 13.61 7.08 -13.28
CA ARG A 179 12.34 6.35 -13.13
C ARG A 179 12.05 6.06 -11.66
N CYS A 180 10.79 6.14 -11.26
CA CYS A 180 10.26 5.33 -10.18
C CYS A 180 8.85 4.85 -10.50
N TRP A 181 8.43 3.79 -9.80
CA TRP A 181 7.12 3.21 -9.99
C TRP A 181 6.60 2.60 -8.70
N THR A 182 5.29 2.45 -8.62
CA THR A 182 4.62 1.84 -7.46
C THR A 182 3.48 0.93 -7.88
N THR A 183 3.13 0.05 -6.95
CA THR A 183 1.95 -0.81 -6.93
C THR A 183 1.79 -1.31 -5.48
N PHE A 184 0.84 -2.23 -5.21
CA PHE A 184 0.78 -2.88 -3.91
C PHE A 184 2.06 -3.70 -3.66
N THR A 185 2.74 -3.48 -2.52
CA THR A 185 4.04 -4.09 -2.20
C THR A 185 4.10 -5.60 -2.42
N GLN A 186 3.03 -6.33 -2.06
CA GLN A 186 2.93 -7.79 -2.25
C GLN A 186 2.93 -8.25 -3.71
N PHE A 187 2.57 -7.37 -4.65
CA PHE A 187 2.53 -7.65 -6.10
C PHE A 187 3.70 -7.01 -6.86
N ALA A 188 4.55 -6.22 -6.21
CA ALA A 188 5.66 -5.51 -6.85
C ALA A 188 6.56 -6.46 -7.66
N ARG A 189 6.94 -7.61 -7.08
CA ARG A 189 7.81 -8.60 -7.75
C ARG A 189 7.27 -9.07 -9.11
N GLN A 190 5.95 -9.11 -9.29
CA GLN A 190 5.33 -9.54 -10.55
C GLN A 190 5.49 -8.50 -11.68
N LEU A 191 5.71 -7.23 -11.34
CA LEU A 191 5.88 -6.12 -12.28
C LEU A 191 7.36 -5.73 -12.50
N GLU A 192 8.30 -6.44 -11.88
CA GLU A 192 9.74 -6.22 -12.06
C GLU A 192 10.23 -6.72 -13.42
N PHE A 193 11.08 -5.92 -14.06
CA PHE A 193 11.87 -6.23 -15.26
C PHE A 193 13.26 -5.58 -15.16
N LYS A 194 14.14 -5.93 -16.12
CA LYS A 194 15.47 -5.33 -16.22
C LYS A 194 15.33 -3.81 -16.36
N GLY A 195 15.91 -3.07 -15.43
CA GLY A 195 15.92 -1.60 -15.44
C GLY A 195 14.89 -0.88 -14.57
N ASN A 196 13.83 -1.57 -14.07
CA ASN A 196 12.88 -0.98 -13.09
C ASN A 196 12.98 -1.59 -11.67
N LYS A 197 13.59 -2.76 -11.50
CA LYS A 197 13.62 -3.48 -10.21
C LYS A 197 14.06 -2.62 -9.02
N LYS A 198 15.18 -1.90 -9.15
CA LYS A 198 15.72 -0.99 -8.11
C LYS A 198 15.04 0.40 -8.09
N ARG A 199 13.89 0.53 -8.74
CA ARG A 199 13.14 1.79 -8.91
C ARG A 199 11.72 1.70 -8.33
N PHE A 200 11.40 0.60 -7.65
CA PHE A 200 10.16 0.47 -6.91
C PHE A 200 10.18 1.38 -5.68
N VAL A 201 9.11 2.14 -5.49
CA VAL A 201 8.85 2.89 -4.25
C VAL A 201 7.47 2.49 -3.75
N PRO A 202 7.32 2.01 -2.51
CA PRO A 202 6.01 1.62 -1.98
C PRO A 202 5.00 2.79 -1.99
N LEU A 203 3.70 2.49 -1.91
CA LEU A 203 2.63 3.50 -1.98
C LEU A 203 2.76 4.59 -0.90
N ASN A 204 3.25 4.23 0.29
CA ASN A 204 3.53 5.14 1.40
C ASN A 204 5.01 5.55 1.48
N GLY A 205 5.81 5.22 0.46
CA GLY A 205 7.22 5.53 0.42
C GLY A 205 7.49 7.01 0.16
N GLN A 206 8.72 7.42 0.46
CA GLN A 206 9.25 8.75 0.20
C GLN A 206 10.70 8.65 -0.23
N LEU A 207 11.07 9.43 -1.24
CA LEU A 207 12.45 9.59 -1.68
C LEU A 207 13.07 10.84 -1.06
N SER A 208 14.40 10.83 -0.89
CA SER A 208 15.12 12.05 -0.55
C SER A 208 15.04 13.04 -1.72
N GLU A 209 15.17 14.35 -1.46
CA GLU A 209 15.02 15.37 -2.49
C GLU A 209 15.92 15.12 -3.72
N LYS A 210 17.19 14.73 -3.50
CA LYS A 210 18.15 14.40 -4.59
C LYS A 210 17.80 13.13 -5.38
N ASP A 211 16.97 12.27 -4.80
CA ASP A 211 16.60 10.98 -5.39
C ASP A 211 15.25 11.02 -6.11
N LYS A 212 14.49 12.13 -5.99
CA LYS A 212 13.21 12.32 -6.70
C LYS A 212 13.37 12.17 -8.22
N LYS A 213 12.28 11.77 -8.87
CA LYS A 213 12.28 11.22 -10.24
C LYS A 213 11.36 12.01 -11.17
N THR A 214 11.69 12.01 -12.46
CA THR A 214 10.93 12.74 -13.48
C THR A 214 9.99 11.85 -14.29
N HIS A 215 10.21 10.52 -14.27
CA HIS A 215 9.39 9.55 -14.98
C HIS A 215 8.73 8.60 -13.98
N LEU A 216 7.43 8.79 -13.78
CA LEU A 216 6.65 8.09 -12.77
C LEU A 216 5.74 7.05 -13.42
N CYS A 217 5.44 5.97 -12.69
CA CYS A 217 4.40 5.01 -13.05
C CYS A 217 3.62 4.58 -11.81
N PHE A 218 2.32 4.90 -11.76
CA PHE A 218 1.43 4.53 -10.65
C PHE A 218 0.55 3.34 -11.07
N ALA A 219 1.07 2.12 -10.89
CA ALA A 219 0.45 0.87 -11.36
C ALA A 219 -0.45 0.22 -10.30
N ALA A 220 -1.35 0.99 -9.69
CA ALA A 220 -2.34 0.50 -8.74
C ALA A 220 -3.66 1.26 -8.87
N ASN A 221 -4.76 0.55 -8.65
CA ASN A 221 -6.11 1.11 -8.52
C ASN A 221 -6.55 0.93 -7.06
N CYS A 222 -6.48 2.03 -6.30
CA CYS A 222 -6.61 2.00 -4.85
C CYS A 222 -8.08 2.10 -4.41
N PHE A 223 -8.44 1.31 -3.41
CA PHE A 223 -9.75 1.33 -2.76
C PHE A 223 -9.55 1.32 -1.24
N PRO A 224 -10.38 2.04 -0.47
CA PRO A 224 -10.29 2.02 0.98
C PRO A 224 -10.57 0.60 1.49
N ASN A 225 -9.82 0.19 2.52
CA ASN A 225 -10.11 -1.07 3.17
C ASN A 225 -11.40 -0.92 4.00
N SER A 226 -12.42 -1.73 3.70
CA SER A 226 -13.69 -1.79 4.45
C SER A 226 -13.55 -1.95 5.96
N PHE A 227 -12.44 -2.54 6.42
CA PHE A 227 -12.12 -2.60 7.84
C PHE A 227 -11.75 -1.23 8.42
N LEU A 228 -10.95 -0.44 7.69
CA LEU A 228 -10.53 0.90 8.12
C LEU A 228 -11.73 1.84 8.25
N THR A 229 -12.64 1.82 7.27
CA THR A 229 -13.86 2.65 7.28
C THR A 229 -14.81 2.28 8.42
N ARG A 230 -14.80 1.01 8.87
CA ARG A 230 -15.56 0.57 10.04
C ARG A 230 -14.85 0.83 11.37
N LYS A 231 -13.52 0.78 11.39
CA LYS A 231 -12.70 0.95 12.61
C LYS A 231 -12.70 2.41 13.09
N TYR A 232 -12.64 3.36 12.15
CA TYR A 232 -12.53 4.79 12.45
C TYR A 232 -13.80 5.50 11.99
N LYS A 233 -14.57 6.07 12.93
CA LYS A 233 -15.84 6.76 12.63
C LYS A 233 -15.63 7.96 11.72
N GLU A 234 -14.47 8.59 11.81
CA GLU A 234 -14.06 9.74 11.00
C GLU A 234 -13.93 9.39 9.50
N LEU A 235 -13.81 8.10 9.17
CA LEU A 235 -13.72 7.58 7.80
C LEU A 235 -15.07 7.07 7.26
N SER A 236 -16.15 7.19 8.02
CA SER A 236 -17.48 6.70 7.62
C SER A 236 -17.97 7.34 6.32
N ASN A 237 -17.60 8.60 6.06
CA ASN A 237 -17.95 9.35 4.85
C ASN A 237 -16.80 9.40 3.82
N LEU A 238 -15.71 8.65 4.02
CA LEU A 238 -14.61 8.61 3.06
C LEU A 238 -15.07 7.90 1.79
N ASP A 239 -15.17 8.63 0.69
CA ASP A 239 -15.44 8.04 -0.61
C ASP A 239 -14.17 7.38 -1.21
N GLU A 240 -14.40 6.43 -2.11
CA GLU A 240 -13.35 5.64 -2.75
C GLU A 240 -12.38 6.50 -3.57
N ASP A 241 -12.85 7.61 -4.14
CA ASP A 241 -12.12 8.45 -5.07
C ASP A 241 -11.21 9.43 -4.33
N THR A 242 -11.67 10.04 -3.23
CA THR A 242 -10.83 10.83 -2.32
C THR A 242 -9.69 10.00 -1.77
N TYR A 243 -9.96 8.79 -1.26
CA TYR A 243 -8.90 7.90 -0.78
C TYR A 243 -7.86 7.59 -1.86
N ALA A 244 -8.33 7.22 -3.05
CA ALA A 244 -7.47 6.82 -4.16
C ALA A 244 -6.62 7.99 -4.68
N LEU A 245 -7.23 9.16 -4.82
CA LEU A 245 -6.56 10.37 -5.28
C LEU A 245 -5.54 10.87 -4.25
N SER A 246 -5.87 10.86 -2.96
CA SER A 246 -4.96 11.25 -1.88
C SER A 246 -3.69 10.42 -1.88
N LEU A 247 -3.80 9.08 -1.96
CA LEU A 247 -2.64 8.20 -2.03
C LEU A 247 -1.77 8.49 -3.25
N MET A 248 -2.39 8.70 -4.41
CA MET A 248 -1.66 8.95 -5.64
C MET A 248 -0.94 10.31 -5.61
N LEU A 249 -1.63 11.39 -5.23
CA LEU A 249 -1.02 12.72 -5.12
C LEU A 249 0.11 12.73 -4.09
N LYS A 250 -0.09 12.12 -2.92
CA LYS A 250 0.95 12.02 -1.90
C LYS A 250 2.18 11.29 -2.43
N TRP A 251 1.98 10.15 -3.11
CA TRP A 251 3.08 9.40 -3.69
C TRP A 251 3.84 10.21 -4.77
N ILE A 252 3.11 10.96 -5.62
CA ILE A 252 3.74 11.83 -6.62
C ILE A 252 4.57 12.93 -5.95
N VAL A 253 4.07 13.61 -4.92
CA VAL A 253 4.83 14.65 -4.21
C VAL A 253 6.06 14.06 -3.51
N ASN A 254 5.93 12.87 -2.94
CA ASN A 254 6.99 12.19 -2.21
C ASN A 254 8.10 11.63 -3.10
N CYS A 255 7.80 11.29 -4.35
CA CYS A 255 8.71 10.55 -5.23
C CYS A 255 9.08 11.30 -6.51
N GLY A 256 8.23 12.23 -6.94
CA GLY A 256 8.40 13.04 -8.14
C GLY A 256 9.17 14.33 -7.85
N ASP A 257 10.05 14.71 -8.77
CA ASP A 257 10.72 16.01 -8.74
C ASP A 257 9.78 17.08 -9.27
N ILE A 258 8.74 17.40 -8.50
CA ILE A 258 7.61 18.24 -8.92
C ILE A 258 8.00 19.67 -9.28
N LYS A 259 9.21 20.12 -8.90
CA LYS A 259 9.74 21.44 -9.26
C LYS A 259 10.14 21.53 -10.73
N ASN A 260 10.39 20.39 -11.36
CA ASN A 260 10.75 20.26 -12.77
C ASN A 260 9.63 19.55 -13.55
N PRO A 261 9.60 19.66 -14.90
CA PRO A 261 8.66 18.89 -15.71
C PRO A 261 8.76 17.40 -15.44
N ILE A 262 7.64 16.78 -15.05
CA ILE A 262 7.54 15.34 -14.78
C ILE A 262 6.41 14.71 -15.58
N THR A 263 6.57 13.44 -15.93
CA THR A 263 5.55 12.65 -16.63
C THR A 263 5.16 11.44 -15.81
N ILE A 264 3.86 11.13 -15.78
CA ILE A 264 3.32 9.97 -15.08
C ILE A 264 2.49 9.10 -16.00
N PHE A 265 2.79 7.80 -15.99
CA PHE A 265 1.91 6.79 -16.54
C PHE A 265 0.99 6.23 -15.46
N VAL A 266 -0.32 6.31 -15.69
CA VAL A 266 -1.36 5.76 -14.81
C VAL A 266 -2.14 4.70 -15.59
N PRO A 267 -1.81 3.40 -15.47
CA PRO A 267 -2.43 2.34 -16.26
C PRO A 267 -3.94 2.23 -16.02
N SER A 268 -4.42 2.42 -14.79
CA SER A 268 -5.86 2.36 -14.47
C SER A 268 -6.58 3.59 -15.04
N LEU A 269 -7.58 3.38 -15.90
CA LEU A 269 -8.40 4.45 -16.46
C LEU A 269 -9.15 5.23 -15.37
N ARG A 270 -9.63 4.54 -14.31
CA ARG A 270 -10.27 5.19 -13.16
C ARG A 270 -9.31 6.19 -12.51
N MET A 271 -8.12 5.73 -12.12
CA MET A 271 -7.13 6.57 -11.43
C MET A 271 -6.65 7.72 -12.33
N GLU A 272 -6.43 7.46 -13.62
CA GLU A 272 -6.05 8.48 -14.60
C GLU A 272 -7.10 9.59 -14.69
N LYS A 273 -8.39 9.21 -14.78
CA LYS A 273 -9.50 10.17 -14.80
C LYS A 273 -9.57 11.01 -13.53
N LEU A 274 -9.34 10.41 -12.35
CA LEU A 274 -9.29 11.14 -11.08
C LEU A 274 -8.18 12.19 -11.09
N LEU A 275 -6.96 11.82 -11.47
CA LEU A 275 -5.83 12.75 -11.56
C LEU A 275 -6.09 13.85 -12.59
N SER A 276 -6.60 13.48 -13.77
CA SER A 276 -6.89 14.42 -14.86
C SER A 276 -7.95 15.45 -14.44
N LYS A 277 -9.02 15.01 -13.77
CA LYS A 277 -10.05 15.90 -13.24
C LYS A 277 -9.47 16.85 -12.19
N TRP A 278 -8.64 16.33 -11.28
CA TRP A 278 -8.02 17.14 -10.24
C TRP A 278 -7.05 18.20 -10.80
N LEU A 279 -6.24 17.84 -11.81
CA LEU A 279 -5.32 18.78 -12.47
C LEU A 279 -6.05 19.89 -13.24
N LYS A 280 -7.24 19.60 -13.79
CA LYS A 280 -8.06 20.57 -14.54
C LYS A 280 -8.92 21.47 -13.67
N ASN A 281 -9.32 21.01 -12.48
CA ASN A 281 -10.08 21.81 -11.56
C ASN A 281 -9.20 22.95 -11.05
N ASN A 282 -9.61 24.21 -11.23
CA ASN A 282 -8.83 25.37 -10.80
C ASN A 282 -9.05 25.76 -9.32
N ASN A 283 -10.08 25.20 -8.67
CA ASN A 283 -10.39 25.44 -7.26
C ASN A 283 -9.32 24.87 -6.32
#